data_AF-A0A1W1XXB3-F1
#
_entry.id   AF-A0A1W1XXB3-F1
#
_cell.length_a   1.000
_cell.length_b   1.000
_cell.length_c   1.000
_cell.angle_alpha   90.00
_cell.angle_beta   90.00
_cell.angle_gamma   90.00
#
_symmetry.space_group_name_H-M   'P 1'
#
loop_
_entity.id
_entity.type
_entity.pdbx_description
1 polymer ?
#
loop_
_entity_poly.entity_id
_entity_poly.type
_entity_poly.pdbx_seq_one_letter_code
_entity_poly.pdbx_strand_id
1 'polypeptide(L)'
;MRKRNFHLGTKLLFMGLWSVVAIAVALTWAAWKMESLMMAEKRVATRHAVEVAYSMFEKYHAAAQSGKLSEEAAKKAALEQIAAMRYEGSNYFWVNDMTPAMVMHPIKPALNGKDMSSFKDPNNKLLFVEFVKVCREKGAGFVDYMWPKPGSDKPVPKVS
;
A
#
# COMPACT_ATOMS: atom_id res chain seq x y z
N MET A 1 -4.55 44.50 44.13
CA MET A 1 -4.21 43.14 43.64
C MET A 1 -2.70 42.91 43.79
N ARG A 2 -2.28 42.07 44.75
CA ARG A 2 -0.87 41.84 45.10
C ARG A 2 -0.20 40.97 44.02
N LYS A 3 0.67 41.56 43.19
CA LYS A 3 1.46 40.80 42.20
C LYS A 3 2.35 39.81 42.96
N ARG A 4 2.11 38.50 42.77
CA ARG A 4 2.95 37.44 43.33
C ARG A 4 4.30 37.50 42.62
N ASN A 5 5.27 38.16 43.23
CA ASN A 5 6.64 38.24 42.72
C ASN A 5 7.27 36.84 42.86
N PHE A 6 7.25 36.08 41.77
CA PHE A 6 8.00 34.82 41.70
C PHE A 6 9.49 35.10 41.84
N HIS A 7 10.18 34.34 42.70
CA HIS A 7 11.64 34.39 42.83
C HIS A 7 12.28 34.09 41.46
N LEU A 8 13.42 34.74 41.19
CA LEU A 8 14.14 34.65 39.91
C LEU A 8 14.39 33.20 39.47
N GLY A 9 14.70 32.31 40.43
CA GLY A 9 14.87 30.87 40.16
C GLY A 9 13.62 30.17 39.63
N THR A 10 12.42 30.51 40.12
CA THR A 10 11.17 29.92 39.62
C THR A 10 10.90 30.34 38.17
N LYS A 11 11.23 31.58 37.81
CA LYS A 11 11.09 32.06 36.42
C LYS A 11 12.05 31.35 35.48
N LEU A 12 13.31 31.16 35.89
CA LEU A 12 14.31 30.42 35.12
C LEU A 12 13.92 28.95 34.91
N LEU A 13 13.37 28.30 35.94
CA LEU A 13 12.84 26.93 35.83
C LEU A 13 11.67 26.84 34.84
N PHE A 14 10.72 27.79 34.87
CA PHE A 14 9.62 27.82 33.91
C PHE A 14 10.12 28.06 32.48
N MET A 15 11.09 28.95 32.28
CA MET A 15 11.67 29.18 30.95
C MET A 15 12.38 27.93 30.42
N GLY A 16 13.18 27.26 31.27
CA GLY A 16 13.83 26.00 30.91
C GLY A 16 12.81 24.90 30.58
N LEU A 17 11.75 24.75 31.38
CA LEU A 17 10.69 23.78 31.13
C LEU A 17 9.95 24.09 29.81
N TRP A 18 9.64 25.37 29.55
CA TRP A 18 9.02 25.80 28.30
C TRP A 18 9.89 25.51 27.08
N SER A 19 11.21 25.73 27.17
CA SER A 19 12.14 25.37 26.10
C SER A 19 12.16 23.87 25.84
N VAL A 20 12.17 23.04 26.90
CA VAL A 20 12.12 21.57 26.75
C VAL A 20 10.81 21.12 26.11
N VAL A 21 9.67 21.68 26.55
CA VAL A 21 8.35 21.38 25.95
C VAL A 21 8.30 21.81 24.49
N ALA A 22 8.80 23.00 24.15
CA ALA A 22 8.82 23.49 22.78
C ALA A 22 9.66 22.59 21.86
N ILE A 23 10.83 22.15 22.33
CA ILE A 23 11.68 21.20 21.60
C ILE A 23 10.97 19.86 21.43
N ALA A 24 10.35 19.32 22.49
CA ALA A 24 9.62 18.06 22.41
C ALA A 24 8.48 18.11 21.38
N VAL A 25 7.70 19.20 21.36
CA VAL A 25 6.64 19.43 20.37
C VAL A 25 7.20 19.57 18.96
N ALA A 26 8.31 20.29 18.79
CA ALA A 26 8.95 20.42 17.48
C ALA A 26 9.45 19.08 16.94
N LEU A 27 10.04 18.24 17.80
CA LEU A 27 10.54 16.91 17.43
C LEU A 27 9.40 15.95 17.07
N THR A 28 8.30 15.94 17.84
CA THR A 28 7.14 15.08 17.52
C THR A 28 6.47 15.51 16.22
N TRP A 29 6.31 16.82 16.01
CA TRP A 29 5.78 17.34 14.75
C TRP A 29 6.69 17.00 13.56
N ALA A 30 8.01 17.14 13.72
CA ALA A 30 8.98 16.79 12.68
C ALA A 30 8.95 15.29 12.35
N ALA A 31 8.89 14.42 13.37
CA ALA A 31 8.78 12.97 13.18
C ALA A 31 7.50 12.58 12.44
N TRP A 32 6.35 13.15 12.83
CA TRP A 32 5.08 12.89 12.16
C TRP A 32 5.06 13.40 10.71
N LYS A 33 5.64 14.58 10.47
CA LYS A 33 5.80 15.11 9.11
C LYS A 33 6.71 14.23 8.26
N MET A 34 7.82 13.75 8.81
CA MET A 34 8.74 12.85 8.12
C MET A 34 8.06 11.52 7.76
N GLU A 35 7.34 10.92 8.71
CA GLU A 35 6.59 9.68 8.47
C GLU A 35 5.54 9.85 7.36
N SER A 36 4.76 10.94 7.41
CA SER A 36 3.73 11.20 6.39
C SER A 36 4.32 11.43 4.99
N LEU A 37 5.44 12.16 4.89
CA LEU A 37 6.17 12.34 3.63
C LEU A 37 6.71 11.00 3.11
N MET A 38 7.35 10.20 3.96
CA MET A 38 7.85 8.88 3.57
C MET A 38 6.74 7.94 3.10
N MET A 39 5.57 7.96 3.75
CA MET A 39 4.43 7.14 3.34
C MET A 39 3.83 7.63 2.01
N ALA A 40 3.82 8.94 1.77
CA ALA A 40 3.41 9.50 0.49
C ALA A 40 4.35 9.06 -0.65
N GLU A 41 5.67 9.14 -0.42
CA GLU A 41 6.68 8.66 -1.39
C GLU A 41 6.54 7.16 -1.67
N LYS A 42 6.36 6.34 -0.64
CA LYS A 42 6.10 4.89 -0.81
C LYS A 42 4.87 4.63 -1.66
N ARG A 43 3.78 5.38 -1.45
CA ARG A 43 2.56 5.26 -2.28
C ARG A 43 2.83 5.62 -3.73
N VAL A 44 3.58 6.70 -3.98
CA VAL A 44 4.00 7.09 -5.35
C VAL A 44 4.85 6.00 -6.00
N ALA A 45 5.84 5.44 -5.28
CA ALA A 45 6.67 4.36 -5.79
C ALA A 45 5.85 3.10 -6.13
N THR A 46 4.92 2.70 -5.24
CA THR A 46 4.00 1.58 -5.51
C THR A 46 3.14 1.84 -6.74
N ARG A 47 2.60 3.05 -6.89
CA ARG A 47 1.81 3.42 -8.07
C ARG A 47 2.63 3.28 -9.35
N HIS A 48 3.85 3.80 -9.39
CA HIS A 48 4.70 3.69 -10.57
C HIS A 48 5.07 2.23 -10.89
N ALA A 49 5.32 1.40 -9.87
CA ALA A 49 5.54 -0.02 -10.08
C ALA A 49 4.32 -0.71 -10.73
N VAL A 50 3.10 -0.36 -10.29
CA VAL A 50 1.85 -0.86 -10.86
C VAL A 50 1.63 -0.32 -12.28
N GLU A 51 1.92 0.96 -12.56
CA GLU A 51 1.81 1.55 -13.90
C GLU A 51 2.74 0.84 -14.90
N VAL A 52 3.97 0.50 -14.50
CA VAL A 52 4.89 -0.28 -15.32
C VAL A 52 4.34 -1.69 -15.58
N ALA A 53 3.83 -2.38 -14.55
CA ALA A 53 3.21 -3.68 -14.74
C ALA A 53 1.95 -3.61 -15.62
N TYR A 54 1.17 -2.51 -15.53
CA TYR A 54 -0.02 -2.28 -16.34
C TYR A 54 0.32 -2.11 -17.82
N SER A 55 1.44 -1.47 -18.16
CA SER A 55 1.89 -1.35 -19.56
C SER A 55 2.09 -2.70 -20.26
N MET A 56 2.40 -3.77 -19.50
CA MET A 56 2.44 -5.13 -20.04
C MET A 56 1.05 -5.66 -20.39
N PHE A 57 0.03 -5.36 -19.59
CA PHE A 57 -1.35 -5.67 -19.96
C PHE A 57 -1.77 -4.94 -21.23
N GLU A 58 -1.45 -3.65 -21.37
CA GLU A 58 -1.78 -2.87 -22.57
C GLU A 58 -1.14 -3.47 -23.82
N LYS A 59 0.14 -3.86 -23.74
CA LYS A 59 0.87 -4.51 -24.84
C LYS A 59 0.17 -5.80 -25.29
N TYR A 60 -0.18 -6.70 -24.36
CA TYR A 60 -0.83 -7.97 -24.71
C TYR A 60 -2.28 -7.77 -25.14
N HIS A 61 -2.99 -6.81 -24.56
CA HIS A 61 -4.32 -6.44 -24.99
C HIS A 61 -4.32 -5.93 -26.45
N ALA A 62 -3.39 -5.05 -26.81
CA ALA A 62 -3.23 -4.59 -28.19
C ALA A 62 -2.88 -5.74 -29.16
N ALA A 63 -2.06 -6.70 -28.74
CA ALA A 63 -1.77 -7.89 -29.52
C ALA A 63 -3.03 -8.75 -29.76
N ALA A 64 -3.91 -8.88 -28.77
CA ALA A 64 -5.20 -9.56 -28.93
C ALA A 64 -6.14 -8.79 -29.87
N GLN A 65 -6.29 -7.47 -29.69
CA GLN A 65 -7.16 -6.63 -30.50
C GLN A 65 -6.74 -6.61 -31.98
N SER A 66 -5.43 -6.69 -32.26
CA SER A 66 -4.90 -6.77 -33.63
C SER A 66 -4.96 -8.17 -34.24
N GLY A 67 -5.45 -9.19 -33.52
CA GLY A 67 -5.50 -10.58 -33.97
C GLY A 67 -4.14 -11.28 -34.02
N LYS A 68 -3.05 -10.65 -33.54
CA LYS A 68 -1.72 -11.27 -33.47
C LYS A 68 -1.68 -12.42 -32.46
N LEU A 69 -2.50 -12.34 -31.42
CA LEU A 69 -2.70 -13.39 -30.43
C LEU A 69 -4.21 -13.59 -30.23
N SER A 70 -4.62 -14.81 -29.85
CA SER A 70 -5.95 -14.99 -29.28
C SER A 70 -6.04 -14.27 -27.93
N GLU A 71 -7.24 -13.88 -27.52
CA GLU A 71 -7.46 -13.23 -26.22
C GLU A 71 -6.94 -14.10 -25.06
N GLU A 72 -7.17 -15.41 -25.12
CA GLU A 72 -6.67 -16.35 -24.12
C GLU A 72 -5.13 -16.41 -24.09
N ALA A 73 -4.48 -16.47 -25.25
CA ALA A 73 -3.02 -16.49 -25.34
C ALA A 73 -2.42 -15.19 -24.82
N ALA A 74 -3.03 -14.04 -25.13
CA ALA A 74 -2.62 -12.74 -24.62
C ALA A 74 -2.77 -12.63 -23.11
N LYS A 75 -3.92 -13.04 -22.55
CA LYS A 75 -4.15 -13.07 -21.09
C LYS A 75 -3.14 -13.97 -20.39
N LYS A 76 -2.94 -15.19 -20.89
CA LYS A 76 -1.96 -16.13 -20.33
C LYS A 76 -0.55 -15.54 -20.32
N ALA A 77 -0.10 -15.01 -21.47
CA ALA A 77 1.24 -14.43 -21.58
C ALA A 77 1.41 -13.20 -20.66
N ALA A 78 0.40 -12.34 -20.54
CA ALA A 78 0.44 -11.20 -19.63
C ALA A 78 0.58 -11.65 -18.16
N LEU A 79 -0.23 -12.62 -17.73
CA LEU A 79 -0.20 -13.14 -16.37
C LEU A 79 1.12 -13.83 -16.04
N GLU A 80 1.68 -14.61 -16.96
CA GLU A 80 2.99 -15.25 -16.78
C GLU A 80 4.11 -14.23 -16.58
N GLN A 81 4.14 -13.16 -17.38
CA GLN A 81 5.14 -12.10 -17.24
C GLN A 81 4.98 -11.35 -15.92
N ILE A 82 3.76 -10.95 -15.58
CA ILE A 82 3.48 -10.21 -14.33
C ILE A 82 3.77 -11.07 -13.10
N ALA A 83 3.51 -12.38 -13.15
CA ALA A 83 3.84 -13.31 -12.07
C ALA A 83 5.35 -13.40 -11.81
N ALA A 84 6.17 -13.24 -12.85
CA ALA A 84 7.63 -13.26 -12.76
C ALA A 84 8.23 -11.93 -12.27
N MET A 85 7.53 -10.81 -12.47
CA MET A 85 8.04 -9.49 -12.09
C MET A 85 8.27 -9.37 -10.57
N ARG A 86 9.43 -8.80 -10.22
CA ARG A 86 9.78 -8.42 -8.84
C ARG A 86 10.30 -6.99 -8.83
N TYR A 87 10.09 -6.30 -7.72
CA TYR A 87 10.65 -4.97 -7.48
C TYR A 87 11.11 -4.87 -6.03
N GLU A 88 12.04 -3.95 -5.75
CA GLU A 88 12.63 -3.75 -4.42
C GLU A 88 13.02 -5.09 -3.73
N GLY A 89 13.70 -5.97 -4.49
CA GLY A 89 14.06 -7.31 -4.05
C GLY A 89 12.92 -8.31 -4.26
N SER A 90 12.03 -8.46 -3.28
CA SER A 90 11.04 -9.54 -3.23
C SER A 90 9.58 -9.08 -3.33
N ASN A 91 9.31 -7.80 -3.57
CA ASN A 91 7.93 -7.35 -3.79
C ASN A 91 7.40 -7.89 -5.12
N TYR A 92 6.09 -8.05 -5.21
CA TYR A 92 5.43 -8.81 -6.27
C TYR A 92 4.07 -8.20 -6.62
N PHE A 93 3.54 -8.58 -7.77
CA PHE A 93 2.22 -8.20 -8.25
C PHE A 93 1.24 -9.37 -8.12
N TRP A 94 -0.05 -9.08 -7.96
CA TRP A 94 -1.12 -10.07 -8.06
C TRP A 94 -2.26 -9.48 -8.90
N VAL A 95 -3.18 -10.34 -9.33
CA VAL A 95 -4.34 -9.97 -10.14
C VAL A 95 -5.57 -10.67 -9.58
N ASN A 96 -6.63 -9.91 -9.30
CA ASN A 96 -7.98 -10.42 -9.08
C ASN A 96 -8.93 -9.75 -10.08
N ASP A 97 -10.06 -10.39 -10.35
CA ASP A 97 -11.10 -9.80 -11.18
C ASP A 97 -12.06 -8.91 -10.38
N MET A 98 -13.10 -8.41 -11.05
CA MET A 98 -14.12 -7.50 -10.47
C MET A 98 -15.19 -8.23 -9.65
N THR A 99 -15.16 -9.56 -9.58
CA THR A 99 -16.01 -10.45 -8.76
C THR A 99 -15.28 -10.99 -7.52
N PRO A 100 -14.43 -10.14 -6.95
CA PRO A 100 -13.09 -10.46 -6.41
C PRO A 100 -12.63 -11.95 -6.45
N ALA A 101 -12.59 -12.61 -7.60
CA ALA A 101 -11.90 -13.90 -7.72
C ALA A 101 -10.41 -13.69 -7.99
N MET A 102 -9.55 -14.47 -7.33
CA MET A 102 -8.11 -14.39 -7.56
C MET A 102 -7.77 -14.99 -8.93
N VAL A 103 -7.15 -14.21 -9.79
CA VAL A 103 -6.72 -14.66 -11.13
C VAL A 103 -5.28 -15.17 -11.09
N MET A 104 -4.38 -14.44 -10.41
CA MET A 104 -2.98 -14.80 -10.31
C MET A 104 -2.35 -14.22 -9.04
N HIS A 105 -1.77 -15.08 -8.20
CA HIS A 105 -0.93 -14.70 -7.08
C HIS A 105 0.38 -15.50 -7.08
N PRO A 106 1.57 -14.85 -7.21
CA PRO A 106 2.81 -15.59 -7.42
C PRO A 106 3.35 -16.26 -6.15
N ILE A 107 3.08 -15.70 -4.98
CA ILE A 107 3.54 -16.25 -3.68
C ILE A 107 2.55 -17.26 -3.06
N LYS A 108 1.25 -17.10 -3.33
CA LYS A 108 0.17 -17.96 -2.81
C LYS A 108 -0.68 -18.51 -3.96
N PRO A 109 -0.10 -19.34 -4.86
CA PRO A 109 -0.80 -19.84 -6.04
C PRO A 109 -2.04 -20.68 -5.71
N ALA A 110 -2.13 -21.24 -4.49
CA ALA A 110 -3.32 -21.92 -3.98
C ALA A 110 -4.56 -21.01 -3.83
N LEU A 111 -4.42 -19.70 -4.01
CA LEU A 111 -5.53 -18.75 -4.09
C LEU A 111 -6.11 -18.66 -5.51
N ASN A 112 -5.34 -18.96 -6.56
CA ASN A 112 -5.78 -18.76 -7.94
C ASN A 112 -7.05 -19.57 -8.24
N GLY A 113 -8.02 -18.92 -8.89
CA GLY A 113 -9.35 -19.46 -9.19
C GLY A 113 -10.35 -19.44 -8.03
N LYS A 114 -9.96 -18.99 -6.83
CA LYS A 114 -10.87 -18.92 -5.67
C LYS A 114 -11.58 -17.59 -5.60
N ASP A 115 -12.84 -17.65 -5.16
CA ASP A 115 -13.60 -16.48 -4.75
C ASP A 115 -13.02 -15.91 -3.44
N MET A 116 -12.68 -14.62 -3.46
CA MET A 116 -12.13 -13.90 -2.32
C MET A 116 -13.13 -12.94 -1.67
N SER A 117 -14.40 -12.98 -2.07
CA SER A 117 -15.50 -12.14 -1.55
C SER A 117 -15.69 -12.25 -0.04
N SER A 118 -15.36 -13.40 0.54
CA SER A 118 -15.44 -13.68 1.98
C SER A 118 -14.08 -13.66 2.68
N PHE A 119 -12.99 -13.44 1.95
CA PHE A 119 -11.63 -13.45 2.51
C PHE A 119 -11.40 -12.21 3.36
N LYS A 120 -11.02 -12.44 4.62
CA LYS A 120 -10.71 -11.38 5.59
C LYS A 120 -9.25 -11.39 5.99
N ASP A 121 -8.69 -10.21 6.19
CA ASP A 121 -7.44 -10.07 6.93
C ASP A 121 -7.66 -10.29 8.45
N PRO A 122 -6.58 -10.38 9.27
CA PRO A 122 -6.70 -10.52 10.73
C PRO A 122 -7.50 -9.40 11.43
N ASN A 123 -7.67 -8.24 10.79
CA ASN A 123 -8.47 -7.13 11.30
C ASN A 123 -9.94 -7.20 10.80
N ASN A 124 -10.37 -8.35 10.26
CA ASN A 124 -11.69 -8.60 9.68
C ASN A 124 -12.02 -7.78 8.42
N LYS A 125 -11.02 -7.18 7.76
CA LYS A 125 -11.23 -6.40 6.53
C LYS A 125 -11.36 -7.32 5.32
N LEU A 126 -12.44 -7.15 4.55
CA LEU A 126 -12.66 -7.80 3.26
C LEU A 126 -11.82 -7.13 2.16
N LEU A 127 -10.50 -7.30 2.23
CA LEU A 127 -9.55 -6.50 1.45
C LEU A 127 -9.75 -6.59 -0.08
N PHE A 128 -10.14 -7.75 -0.61
CA PHE A 128 -10.39 -7.92 -2.05
C PHE A 128 -11.69 -7.24 -2.51
N VAL A 129 -12.70 -7.20 -1.65
CA VAL A 129 -13.92 -6.41 -1.90
C VAL A 129 -13.58 -4.93 -1.92
N GLU A 130 -12.74 -4.46 -1.00
CA GLU A 130 -12.30 -3.06 -0.96
C GLU A 130 -11.46 -2.67 -2.19
N PHE A 131 -10.58 -3.54 -2.69
CA PHE A 131 -9.86 -3.30 -3.95
C PHE A 131 -10.83 -3.11 -5.12
N VAL A 132 -11.80 -4.03 -5.27
CA VAL A 132 -12.81 -3.92 -6.34
C VAL A 132 -13.65 -2.65 -6.19
N LYS A 133 -14.03 -2.28 -4.96
CA LYS A 133 -14.77 -1.04 -4.68
C LYS A 133 -13.98 0.19 -5.13
N VAL A 134 -12.71 0.30 -4.75
CA VAL A 134 -11.84 1.42 -5.16
C VAL A 134 -11.71 1.50 -6.68
N CYS A 135 -11.49 0.37 -7.35
CA CYS A 135 -11.40 0.34 -8.81
C CYS A 135 -12.73 0.76 -9.48
N ARG A 136 -13.89 0.33 -8.94
CA ARG A 136 -15.20 0.74 -9.48
C ARG A 136 -15.48 2.23 -9.29
N GLU A 137 -15.15 2.78 -8.13
CA GLU A 137 -15.47 4.17 -7.79
C GLU A 137 -14.49 5.18 -8.43
N LYS A 138 -13.21 4.81 -8.56
CA LYS A 138 -12.12 5.75 -8.89
C LYS A 138 -11.24 5.31 -10.05
N GLY A 139 -11.41 4.10 -10.56
CA GLY A 139 -10.52 3.48 -11.55
C GLY A 139 -9.22 2.93 -10.94
N ALA A 140 -8.62 3.65 -9.99
CA ALA A 140 -7.44 3.23 -9.23
C ALA A 140 -7.40 3.91 -7.85
N GLY A 141 -6.61 3.36 -6.94
CA GLY A 141 -6.36 3.94 -5.62
C GLY A 141 -5.62 2.97 -4.70
N PHE A 142 -5.39 3.41 -3.46
CA PHE A 142 -4.67 2.63 -2.47
C PHE A 142 -5.63 1.99 -1.46
N VAL A 143 -5.29 0.79 -1.01
CA VAL A 143 -5.94 0.13 0.12
C VAL A 143 -4.86 -0.32 1.10
N ASP A 144 -5.00 0.09 2.37
CA ASP A 144 -4.16 -0.40 3.47
C ASP A 144 -4.80 -1.67 4.09
N TYR A 145 -4.01 -2.72 4.35
CA TYR A 145 -4.49 -4.02 4.84
C TYR A 145 -3.38 -4.82 5.50
N MET A 146 -3.72 -5.93 6.16
CA MET A 146 -2.73 -6.83 6.77
C MET A 146 -2.44 -8.02 5.84
N TRP A 147 -1.16 -8.24 5.49
CA TRP A 147 -0.75 -9.35 4.63
C TRP A 147 0.64 -9.90 4.97
N PRO A 148 0.85 -11.22 4.93
CA PRO A 148 2.17 -11.80 5.18
C PRO A 148 3.19 -11.47 4.09
N LYS A 149 4.45 -11.26 4.49
CA LYS A 149 5.57 -11.17 3.54
C LYS A 149 5.90 -12.55 2.94
N PRO A 150 6.52 -12.63 1.76
CA PRO A 150 7.02 -13.89 1.23
C PRO A 150 7.90 -14.62 2.25
N GLY A 151 7.66 -15.93 2.45
CA GLY A 151 8.43 -16.76 3.39
C GLY A 151 8.06 -16.60 4.87
N SER A 152 7.00 -15.84 5.21
CA SER A 152 6.50 -15.69 6.58
C SER A 152 4.98 -15.83 6.61
N ASP A 153 4.44 -16.39 7.69
CA ASP A 153 2.99 -16.45 7.92
C ASP A 153 2.46 -15.26 8.73
N LYS A 154 3.35 -14.44 9.31
CA LYS A 154 2.96 -13.29 10.14
C LYS A 154 2.49 -12.13 9.27
N PRO A 155 1.22 -11.70 9.39
CA PRO A 155 0.70 -10.55 8.64
C PRO A 155 1.34 -9.25 9.12
N VAL A 156 1.66 -8.36 8.19
CA VAL A 156 2.17 -7.02 8.46
C VAL A 156 1.31 -5.98 7.74
N PRO A 157 1.31 -4.70 8.21
CA PRO A 157 0.66 -3.63 7.48
C PRO A 157 1.26 -3.50 6.07
N LYS A 158 0.39 -3.47 5.07
CA LYS A 158 0.72 -3.30 3.65
C LYS A 158 -0.20 -2.26 3.03
N VAL A 159 0.33 -1.58 2.01
CA VAL A 159 -0.42 -0.66 1.14
C VAL A 159 -0.24 -1.13 -0.28
N SER A 160 -1.30 -1.14 -1.07
CA SER A 160 -1.26 -1.44 -2.50
C SER A 160 -2.27 -0.60 -3.24
#